data_AF-M5RZR3-F1
#
_entry.id   AF-M5RZR3-F1
#
_cell.length_a   1.000
_cell.length_b   1.000
_cell.length_c   1.000
_cell.angle_alpha   90.00
_cell.angle_beta   90.00
_cell.angle_gamma   90.00
#
_symmetry.space_group_name_H-M   'P 1'
#
loop_
_entity.id
_entity.type
_entity.pdbx_description
1 polymer ?
#
loop_
_entity_poly.entity_id
_entity_poly.type
_entity_poly.pdbx_seq_one_letter_code
_entity_poly.pdbx_strand_id
1 'polypeptide(L)'
;MGIDLHRISLGALIIAMGMMVDNAIVVTDGIMVRIAQGMDRKKAAIEAAGGPAIPLLAATVVAFMAFFPIFASSYDTGEYAGSLFTVVAISLLLSWVFCQTIAPLLCMAMLPDPKEGQVDIDPYQGKLYQKFRKLLGFTIRYRLLFLGSMIGLLVVSLIGFRWVPQLYFPDSSRLQVMIDYWAPEGTRIQQTDANLQRIEQYVAEHDATTSVSTFIGKGPPRFYLPVSAEDPYTSYGQLIVNTKSLDGVNQLVADADAWVKENVPEAMVRVRKYAVGAFDDWKIEARFSGPANADPDTLRSLAEQG
;
A
#
# COMPACT_ATOMS: atom_id res chain seq x y z
N MET A 1 -3.24 21.48 -5.34
CA MET A 1 -2.46 20.23 -5.44
C MET A 1 -3.15 19.12 -6.19
N GLY A 2 -4.48 19.16 -6.43
CA GLY A 2 -5.14 18.16 -7.29
C GLY A 2 -5.00 16.71 -6.82
N ILE A 3 -4.71 16.50 -5.52
CA ILE A 3 -4.62 15.19 -4.91
C ILE A 3 -6.01 14.86 -4.39
N ASP A 4 -6.63 13.86 -4.99
CA ASP A 4 -7.94 13.38 -4.55
C ASP A 4 -7.84 12.65 -3.22
N LEU A 5 -8.98 12.59 -2.53
CA LEU A 5 -9.11 11.85 -1.30
C LEU A 5 -9.48 10.40 -1.65
N HIS A 6 -8.46 9.55 -1.73
CA HIS A 6 -8.56 8.14 -2.11
C HIS A 6 -7.86 7.27 -1.07
N ARG A 7 -7.99 5.95 -1.18
CA ARG A 7 -7.50 4.98 -0.17
C ARG A 7 -6.04 5.19 0.23
N ILE A 8 -5.17 5.57 -0.71
CA ILE A 8 -3.74 5.76 -0.46
C ILE A 8 -3.45 7.10 0.21
N SER A 9 -4.11 8.20 -0.20
CA SER A 9 -3.95 9.48 0.50
C SER A 9 -4.52 9.44 1.92
N LEU A 10 -5.62 8.70 2.15
CA LEU A 10 -6.13 8.39 3.48
C LEU A 10 -5.16 7.54 4.31
N GLY A 11 -4.60 6.49 3.71
CA GLY A 11 -3.58 5.66 4.38
C GLY A 11 -2.33 6.46 4.76
N ALA A 12 -1.91 7.37 3.87
CA ALA A 12 -0.79 8.28 4.13
C ALA A 12 -1.07 9.22 5.31
N LEU A 13 -2.30 9.73 5.45
CA LEU A 13 -2.70 10.54 6.61
C LEU A 13 -2.65 9.74 7.92
N ILE A 14 -3.05 8.47 7.92
CA ILE A 14 -2.99 7.60 9.11
C ILE A 14 -1.54 7.39 9.54
N ILE A 15 -0.65 7.08 8.58
CA ILE A 15 0.78 6.92 8.83
C ILE A 15 1.38 8.23 9.36
N ALA A 16 1.05 9.35 8.70
CA ALA A 16 1.52 10.67 9.09
C ALA A 16 1.03 11.08 10.49
N MET A 17 -0.17 10.67 10.90
CA MET A 17 -0.72 10.99 12.22
C MET A 17 0.15 10.41 13.34
N GLY A 18 0.61 9.16 13.20
CA GLY A 18 1.50 8.54 14.19
C GLY A 18 2.82 9.31 14.34
N MET A 19 3.46 9.63 13.21
CA MET A 19 4.73 10.36 13.19
C MET A 19 4.59 11.86 13.54
N MET A 20 3.42 12.45 13.30
CA MET A 20 3.15 13.87 13.58
C MET A 20 3.17 14.17 15.08
N VAL A 21 2.76 13.22 15.91
CA VAL A 21 2.67 13.41 17.37
C VAL A 21 4.05 13.35 18.02
N ASP A 22 5.03 12.65 17.42
CA ASP A 22 6.37 12.48 17.99
C ASP A 22 7.07 13.82 18.25
N ASN A 23 7.04 14.76 17.29
CA ASN A 23 7.65 16.08 17.48
C ASN A 23 7.04 16.82 18.67
N ALA A 24 5.71 16.79 18.77
CA ALA A 24 4.98 17.46 19.84
C ALA A 24 5.33 16.86 21.21
N ILE A 25 5.43 15.54 21.33
CA ILE A 25 5.83 14.87 22.56
C ILE A 25 7.24 15.33 22.98
N VAL A 26 8.22 15.33 22.08
CA VAL A 26 9.60 15.71 22.42
C VAL A 26 9.69 17.14 22.95
N VAL A 27 8.98 18.09 22.32
CA VAL A 27 8.98 19.48 22.77
C VAL A 27 8.22 19.62 24.10
N THR A 28 7.04 19.01 24.25
CA THR A 28 6.26 19.09 25.48
C THR A 28 6.96 18.43 26.67
N ASP A 29 7.58 17.26 26.50
CA ASP A 29 8.40 16.62 27.53
C ASP A 29 9.62 17.48 27.86
N GLY A 30 10.25 18.07 26.85
CA GLY A 30 11.35 19.00 27.03
C GLY A 30 10.98 20.24 27.87
N ILE A 31 9.73 20.72 27.73
CA ILE A 31 9.18 21.81 28.55
C ILE A 31 8.92 21.32 29.97
N MET A 32 8.24 20.17 30.13
CA MET A 32 7.91 19.61 31.45
C MET A 32 9.15 19.33 32.30
N VAL A 33 10.19 18.75 31.72
CA VAL A 33 11.44 18.46 32.44
C VAL A 33 12.13 19.75 32.90
N ARG A 34 12.14 20.81 32.08
CA ARG A 34 12.74 22.10 32.45
C ARG A 34 11.94 22.84 33.53
N ILE A 35 10.60 22.79 33.46
CA ILE A 35 9.74 23.33 34.51
C ILE A 35 9.96 22.58 35.82
N ALA A 36 10.08 21.24 35.77
CA ALA A 36 10.37 20.41 36.95
C ALA A 36 11.75 20.70 37.57
N GLN A 37 12.71 21.16 36.76
CA GLN A 37 14.03 21.63 37.23
C GLN A 37 14.00 23.06 37.82
N GLY A 38 12.81 23.67 37.96
CA GLY A 38 12.64 25.01 38.54
C GLY A 38 12.85 26.16 37.56
N MET A 39 12.88 25.89 36.25
CA MET A 39 12.99 26.95 35.24
C MET A 39 11.66 27.71 35.08
N ASP A 40 11.73 29.03 34.93
CA ASP A 40 10.57 29.85 34.60
C ASP A 40 9.88 29.36 33.32
N ARG A 41 8.54 29.36 33.32
CA ARG A 41 7.70 28.73 32.30
C ARG A 41 7.96 29.27 30.89
N LYS A 42 8.19 30.59 30.77
CA LYS A 42 8.50 31.23 29.47
C LYS A 42 9.88 30.82 28.98
N LYS A 43 10.88 30.80 29.88
CA LYS A 43 12.24 30.35 29.53
C LYS A 43 12.27 28.88 29.14
N ALA A 44 11.57 28.03 29.89
CA ALA A 44 11.43 26.61 29.60
C ALA A 44 10.82 26.35 28.23
N ALA A 45 9.76 27.08 27.86
CA ALA A 45 9.13 26.99 26.55
C ALA A 45 10.09 27.39 25.40
N ILE A 46 10.81 28.51 25.54
CA ILE A 46 11.75 28.98 24.52
C ILE A 46 12.90 28.01 24.34
N GLU A 47 13.48 27.50 25.43
CA GLU A 47 14.67 26.65 25.35
C GLU A 47 14.35 25.21 24.92
N ALA A 48 13.21 24.67 25.36
CA ALA A 48 12.75 23.35 24.96
C ALA A 48 12.32 23.30 23.49
N ALA A 49 11.76 24.38 22.95
CA ALA A 49 11.45 24.46 21.52
C ALA A 49 12.69 24.82 20.69
N GLY A 50 13.53 25.75 21.16
CA GLY A 50 14.68 26.25 20.40
C GLY A 50 15.83 25.24 20.27
N GLY A 51 16.18 24.53 21.34
CA GLY A 51 17.32 23.60 21.35
C GLY A 51 17.21 22.47 20.31
N PRO A 52 16.12 21.68 20.30
CA PRO A 52 15.97 20.56 19.37
C PRO A 52 15.40 20.95 18.00
N ALA A 53 15.13 22.24 17.72
CA ALA A 53 14.46 22.67 16.49
C ALA A 53 15.12 22.15 15.20
N ILE A 54 16.45 22.32 15.08
CA ILE A 54 17.22 21.87 13.90
C ILE A 54 17.30 20.34 13.84
N PRO A 55 17.67 19.61 14.92
CA PRO A 55 17.61 18.14 14.92
C PRO A 55 16.24 17.56 14.55
N LEU A 56 15.15 18.13 15.06
CA LEU A 56 13.79 17.70 14.73
C LEU A 56 13.42 17.97 13.27
N LEU A 57 13.86 19.11 12.71
CA LEU A 57 13.68 19.38 11.29
C LEU A 57 14.45 18.37 10.43
N ALA A 58 15.70 18.07 10.78
CA ALA A 58 16.50 17.09 10.06
C ALA A 58 15.86 15.69 10.12
N ALA A 59 15.36 15.29 11.29
CA ALA A 59 14.66 14.02 11.46
C ALA A 59 13.38 13.94 10.63
N THR A 60 12.57 15.00 10.59
CA THR A 60 11.34 15.04 9.77
C THR A 60 11.66 14.99 8.27
N VAL A 61 12.71 15.70 7.83
CA VAL A 61 13.19 15.64 6.44
C VAL A 61 13.61 14.23 6.05
N VAL A 62 14.42 13.57 6.88
CA VAL A 62 14.82 12.17 6.64
C VAL A 62 13.60 11.25 6.61
N ALA A 63 12.63 11.45 7.50
CA ALA A 63 11.43 10.63 7.58
C ALA A 63 10.58 10.69 6.30
N PHE A 64 10.26 11.87 5.77
CA PHE A 64 9.49 11.93 4.51
C PHE A 64 10.35 11.60 3.28
N MET A 65 11.66 11.87 3.30
CA MET A 65 12.58 11.48 2.22
C MET A 65 12.71 9.98 2.04
N ALA A 66 12.45 9.17 3.09
CA ALA A 66 12.35 7.72 2.96
C ALA A 66 11.29 7.27 1.94
N PHE A 67 10.25 8.09 1.71
CA PHE A 67 9.19 7.83 0.72
C PHE A 67 9.46 8.45 -0.65
N PHE A 68 10.55 9.22 -0.81
CA PHE A 68 10.90 9.87 -2.09
C PHE A 68 11.09 8.89 -3.26
N PRO A 69 11.75 7.71 -3.09
CA PRO A 69 11.92 6.77 -4.20
C PRO A 69 10.60 6.30 -4.82
N ILE A 70 9.52 6.25 -4.02
CA ILE A 70 8.18 5.86 -4.49
C ILE A 70 7.61 6.96 -5.39
N PHE A 71 7.75 8.23 -4.97
CA PHE A 71 7.30 9.39 -5.73
C PHE A 71 8.10 9.61 -7.02
N ALA A 72 9.41 9.34 -7.00
CA ALA A 72 10.29 9.45 -8.15
C ALA A 72 10.12 8.31 -9.18
N SER A 73 9.37 7.27 -8.84
CA SER A 73 9.12 6.14 -9.73
C SER A 73 8.19 6.52 -10.88
N SER A 74 8.61 6.23 -12.12
CA SER A 74 7.81 6.47 -13.33
C SER A 74 6.88 5.29 -13.69
N TYR A 75 6.87 4.23 -12.90
CA TYR A 75 5.99 3.08 -13.10
C TYR A 75 4.59 3.34 -12.52
N ASP A 76 3.60 2.55 -12.93
CA ASP A 76 2.21 2.64 -12.43
C ASP A 76 2.10 2.55 -10.90
N THR A 77 3.06 1.88 -10.25
CA THR A 77 3.14 1.83 -8.79
C THR A 77 3.43 3.21 -8.19
N GLY A 78 4.23 4.03 -8.87
CA GLY A 78 4.49 5.42 -8.51
C GLY A 78 3.29 6.32 -8.74
N GLU A 79 2.49 6.10 -9.78
CA GLU A 79 1.22 6.82 -9.98
C GLU A 79 0.21 6.48 -8.86
N TYR A 80 0.12 5.20 -8.50
CA TYR A 80 -0.77 4.73 -7.42
C TYR A 80 -0.35 5.22 -6.03
N ALA A 81 0.96 5.17 -5.72
CA ALA A 81 1.51 5.50 -4.41
C ALA A 81 2.08 6.92 -4.31
N GLY A 82 2.05 7.71 -5.37
CA GLY A 82 2.68 9.04 -5.43
C GLY A 82 2.05 10.06 -4.47
N SER A 83 0.75 9.93 -4.19
CA SER A 83 0.08 10.80 -3.21
C SER A 83 0.59 10.58 -1.78
N LEU A 84 1.17 9.41 -1.48
CA LEU A 84 1.69 9.08 -0.15
C LEU A 84 2.84 10.00 0.25
N PHE A 85 3.82 10.19 -0.64
CA PHE A 85 4.95 11.08 -0.38
C PHE A 85 4.49 12.51 -0.14
N THR A 86 3.65 13.05 -1.03
CA THR A 86 3.21 14.44 -0.95
C THR A 86 2.41 14.71 0.32
N VAL A 87 1.49 13.82 0.68
CA VAL A 87 0.68 13.94 1.91
C VAL A 87 1.58 13.85 3.15
N VAL A 88 2.45 12.85 3.25
CA VAL A 88 3.36 12.68 4.40
C VAL A 88 4.31 13.87 4.54
N ALA A 89 4.91 14.33 3.44
CA ALA A 89 5.85 15.46 3.47
C ALA A 89 5.17 16.74 3.98
N ILE A 90 3.99 17.08 3.47
CA ILE A 90 3.26 18.26 3.92
C ILE A 90 2.82 18.12 5.38
N SER A 91 2.28 16.96 5.76
CA SER A 91 1.84 16.70 7.13
C SER A 91 2.99 16.79 8.15
N LEU A 92 4.16 16.24 7.85
CA LEU A 92 5.32 16.31 8.75
C LEU A 92 5.96 17.69 8.82
N LEU A 93 6.04 18.41 7.70
CA LEU A 93 6.52 19.79 7.69
C LEU A 93 5.59 20.71 8.48
N LEU A 94 4.27 20.58 8.28
CA LEU A 94 3.29 21.32 9.07
C LEU A 94 3.36 20.92 10.55
N SER A 95 3.46 19.61 10.87
CA SER A 95 3.67 19.13 12.24
C SER A 95 4.83 19.85 12.93
N TRP A 96 5.99 19.94 12.27
CA TRP A 96 7.16 20.61 12.82
C TRP A 96 6.91 22.11 13.07
N VAL A 97 6.27 22.81 12.12
CA VAL A 97 5.92 24.23 12.29
C VAL A 97 4.96 24.43 13.46
N PHE A 98 3.91 23.61 13.56
CA PHE A 98 2.94 23.66 14.66
C PHE A 98 3.60 23.32 16.00
N CYS A 99 4.52 22.36 16.02
CA CYS A 99 5.27 21.97 17.20
C CYS A 99 6.22 23.08 17.68
N GLN A 100 6.80 23.87 16.78
CA GLN A 100 7.67 24.99 17.17
C GLN A 100 6.89 26.23 17.65
N THR A 101 5.65 26.40 17.20
CA THR A 101 4.87 27.63 17.41
C THR A 101 3.74 27.45 18.42
N ILE A 102 2.82 26.53 18.14
CA ILE A 102 1.58 26.34 18.89
C ILE A 102 1.79 25.45 20.11
N ALA A 103 2.60 24.40 20.01
CA ALA A 103 2.82 23.49 21.14
C ALA A 103 3.40 24.19 22.39
N PRO A 104 4.43 25.07 22.28
CA PRO A 104 4.96 25.79 23.44
C PRO A 104 3.94 26.78 24.01
N LEU A 105 3.15 27.43 23.15
CA LEU A 105 2.07 28.32 23.55
C LEU A 105 0.99 27.58 24.36
N LEU A 106 0.54 26.43 23.87
CA LEU A 106 -0.44 25.59 24.57
C LEU A 106 0.13 25.03 25.88
N CYS A 107 1.40 24.60 25.89
CA CYS A 107 2.08 24.18 27.11
C CYS A 107 2.14 25.31 28.14
N MET A 108 2.40 26.55 27.73
CA MET A 108 2.37 27.72 28.61
C MET A 108 0.97 28.09 29.12
N ALA A 109 -0.10 27.67 28.44
CA ALA A 109 -1.47 27.92 28.88
C ALA A 109 -2.02 26.78 29.76
N MET A 110 -1.68 25.53 29.46
CA MET A 110 -2.36 24.34 30.03
C MET A 110 -1.56 23.58 31.08
N LEU A 111 -0.21 23.65 31.08
CA LEU A 111 0.58 22.98 32.11
C LEU A 111 0.29 23.57 33.52
N PRO A 112 0.18 22.74 34.56
CA PRO A 112 0.09 23.22 35.93
C PRO A 112 1.43 23.87 36.35
N ASP A 113 1.35 24.86 37.23
CA ASP A 113 2.54 25.48 37.79
C ASP A 113 3.37 24.45 38.57
N PRO A 114 4.70 24.58 38.59
CA PRO A 114 5.56 23.65 39.31
C PRO A 114 5.12 23.60 40.78
N LYS A 115 4.80 22.40 41.27
CA LYS A 115 4.47 22.18 42.68
C LYS A 115 5.71 22.52 43.51
N GLU A 116 5.65 23.59 44.29
CA GLU A 116 6.66 23.92 45.29
C GLU A 116 6.85 22.71 46.23
N GLY A 117 8.05 22.14 46.25
CA GLY A 117 8.42 21.06 47.20
C GLY A 117 8.68 19.67 46.62
N GLN A 118 8.58 19.43 45.31
CA GLN A 118 8.97 18.14 44.69
C GLN A 118 10.41 18.10 44.17
N VAL A 119 11.35 18.70 44.89
CA VAL A 119 12.78 18.74 44.51
C VAL A 119 13.45 17.35 44.61
N ASP A 120 12.80 16.36 45.22
CA ASP A 120 13.48 15.11 45.64
C ASP A 120 12.91 13.81 45.03
N ILE A 121 12.00 13.89 44.05
CA ILE A 121 11.68 12.70 43.25
C ILE A 121 12.69 12.64 42.12
N ASP A 122 13.90 12.16 42.43
CA ASP A 122 14.91 11.83 41.44
C ASP A 122 14.28 10.92 40.36
N PRO A 123 14.07 11.41 39.12
CA PRO A 123 13.42 10.65 38.05
C PRO A 123 14.13 9.31 37.76
N TYR A 124 15.39 9.20 38.22
CA TYR A 124 16.26 8.04 38.07
C TYR A 124 16.13 6.99 39.17
N GLN A 125 15.17 7.11 40.10
CA GLN A 125 14.95 6.11 41.16
C GLN A 125 13.78 5.14 40.90
N GLY A 126 13.03 5.32 39.82
CA GLY A 126 11.94 4.42 39.45
C GLY A 126 12.41 2.96 39.28
N LYS A 127 11.61 1.99 39.72
CA LYS A 127 11.90 0.55 39.58
C LYS A 127 12.20 0.13 38.14
N LEU A 128 11.55 0.78 37.16
CA LEU A 128 11.81 0.59 35.73
C LEU A 128 13.20 1.09 35.33
N TYR A 129 13.59 2.28 35.80
CA TYR A 129 14.89 2.86 35.53
C TYR A 129 16.03 2.00 36.11
N GLN A 130 15.88 1.50 37.35
CA GLN A 130 16.89 0.61 37.95
C GLN A 130 17.08 -0.70 37.16
N LYS A 131 16.00 -1.29 36.64
CA LYS A 131 16.08 -2.45 35.74
C LYS A 131 16.78 -2.10 34.42
N PHE A 132 16.39 -0.99 33.80
CA PHE A 132 17.02 -0.49 32.58
C PHE A 132 18.51 -0.23 32.78
N ARG A 133 18.90 0.40 33.89
CA ARG A 133 20.29 0.67 34.25
C ARG A 133 21.11 -0.61 34.42
N LYS A 134 20.55 -1.65 35.05
CA LYS A 134 21.20 -2.96 35.17
C LYS A 134 21.39 -3.63 33.80
N LEU A 135 20.36 -3.60 32.96
CA LEU A 135 20.44 -4.14 31.60
C LEU A 135 21.50 -3.39 30.77
N LEU A 136 21.49 -2.06 30.81
CA LEU A 136 22.47 -1.22 30.11
C LEU A 136 23.90 -1.49 30.60
N GLY A 137 24.09 -1.61 31.91
CA GLY A 137 25.40 -1.97 32.49
C GLY A 137 25.88 -3.35 32.04
N PHE A 138 24.98 -4.32 31.91
CA PHE A 138 25.30 -5.64 31.37
C PHE A 138 25.68 -5.58 29.89
N THR A 139 24.91 -4.84 29.08
CA THR A 139 25.17 -4.64 27.65
C THR A 139 26.52 -3.97 27.40
N ILE A 140 26.86 -2.93 28.17
CA ILE A 140 28.15 -2.24 28.05
C ILE A 140 29.31 -3.15 28.50
N ARG A 141 29.14 -3.92 29.58
CA ARG A 141 30.17 -4.85 30.07
C ARG A 141 30.51 -5.92 29.04
N TYR A 142 29.51 -6.45 28.34
CA TYR A 142 29.66 -7.49 27.33
C TYR A 142 29.47 -6.97 25.90
N ARG A 143 29.98 -5.75 25.61
CA ARG A 143 29.74 -5.04 24.34
C ARG A 143 30.03 -5.88 23.08
N LEU A 144 31.07 -6.72 23.09
CA LEU A 144 31.43 -7.56 21.93
C LEU A 144 30.45 -8.71 21.73
N LEU A 145 29.99 -9.36 22.81
CA LEU A 145 28.95 -10.39 22.73
C LEU A 145 27.62 -9.78 22.29
N PHE A 146 27.27 -8.60 22.79
CA PHE A 146 26.07 -7.89 22.37
C PHE A 146 26.12 -7.53 20.88
N LEU A 147 27.24 -6.95 20.42
CA LEU A 147 27.42 -6.62 19.00
C LEU A 147 27.36 -7.87 18.11
N GLY A 148 28.02 -8.96 18.52
CA GLY A 148 27.94 -10.26 17.84
C GLY A 148 26.52 -10.82 17.82
N SER A 149 25.75 -10.66 18.90
CA SER A 149 24.34 -11.06 18.95
C SER A 149 23.45 -10.24 18.02
N MET A 150 23.68 -8.93 17.90
CA MET A 150 22.95 -8.06 16.95
C MET A 150 23.22 -8.48 15.51
N ILE A 151 24.49 -8.73 15.17
CA ILE A 151 24.86 -9.20 13.83
C ILE A 151 24.26 -10.59 13.58
N GLY A 152 24.32 -11.50 14.56
CA GLY A 152 23.71 -12.82 14.47
C GLY A 152 22.20 -12.75 14.22
N LEU A 153 21.48 -11.91 14.97
CA LEU A 153 20.04 -11.69 14.78
C LEU A 153 19.73 -11.08 13.41
N LEU A 154 20.56 -10.16 12.92
CA LEU A 154 20.41 -9.61 11.57
C LEU A 154 20.55 -10.70 10.50
N VAL A 155 21.57 -11.55 10.61
CA VAL A 155 21.79 -12.67 9.68
C VAL A 155 20.62 -13.66 9.73
N VAL A 156 20.17 -14.02 10.94
CA VAL A 156 18.99 -14.90 11.11
C VAL A 156 17.75 -14.29 10.48
N SER A 157 17.53 -12.98 10.64
CA SER A 157 16.40 -12.28 10.01
C SER A 157 16.49 -12.31 8.48
N LEU A 158 17.68 -12.13 7.90
CA LEU A 158 17.88 -12.19 6.45
C LEU A 158 17.63 -13.61 5.89
N ILE A 159 18.08 -14.64 6.61
CA ILE A 159 17.80 -16.04 6.25
C ILE A 159 16.29 -16.30 6.36
N GLY A 160 15.66 -15.82 7.43
CA GLY A 160 14.21 -15.90 7.66
C GLY A 160 13.39 -15.31 6.50
N PHE A 161 13.86 -14.19 5.95
CA PHE A 161 13.17 -13.48 4.86
C PHE A 161 13.06 -14.30 3.57
N ARG A 162 13.92 -15.31 3.37
CA ARG A 162 13.87 -16.20 2.20
C ARG A 162 12.61 -17.06 2.15
N TRP A 163 11.98 -17.32 3.30
CA TRP A 163 10.73 -18.10 3.37
C TRP A 163 9.47 -17.24 3.27
N VAL A 164 9.59 -15.91 3.20
CA VAL A 164 8.43 -15.04 3.05
C VAL A 164 7.99 -15.07 1.59
N PRO A 165 6.77 -15.55 1.28
CA PRO A 165 6.26 -15.53 -0.08
C PRO A 165 6.10 -14.08 -0.55
N GLN A 166 6.64 -13.75 -1.71
CA GLN A 166 6.52 -12.42 -2.30
C GLN A 166 5.23 -12.36 -3.15
N LEU A 167 4.29 -11.51 -2.74
CA LEU A 167 3.10 -11.18 -3.50
C LEU A 167 3.21 -9.74 -3.99
N TYR A 168 3.22 -9.53 -5.30
CA TYR A 168 3.47 -8.20 -5.90
C TYR A 168 2.29 -7.24 -5.67
N PHE A 169 1.05 -7.70 -5.86
CA PHE A 169 -0.16 -6.98 -5.48
C PHE A 169 -1.19 -7.94 -4.86
N PRO A 170 -1.93 -7.51 -3.82
CA PRO A 170 -3.09 -8.25 -3.32
C PRO A 170 -4.27 -8.15 -4.30
N ASP A 171 -5.20 -9.11 -4.19
CA ASP A 171 -6.49 -9.05 -4.87
C ASP A 171 -7.27 -7.78 -4.45
N SER A 172 -8.04 -7.20 -5.38
CA SER A 172 -8.87 -6.04 -5.08
C SER A 172 -10.07 -6.41 -4.21
N SER A 173 -10.41 -5.52 -3.28
CA SER A 173 -11.63 -5.61 -2.46
C SER A 173 -12.86 -5.09 -3.19
N ARG A 174 -12.91 -5.23 -4.53
CA ARG A 174 -14.05 -4.83 -5.36
C ARG A 174 -15.06 -5.96 -5.40
N LEU A 175 -16.35 -5.60 -5.36
CA LEU A 175 -17.48 -6.52 -5.51
C LEU A 175 -17.74 -6.87 -6.98
N GLN A 176 -16.69 -6.92 -7.81
CA GLN A 176 -16.82 -7.07 -9.25
C GLN A 176 -15.92 -8.20 -9.74
N VAL A 177 -16.40 -8.97 -10.70
CA VAL A 177 -15.67 -10.02 -11.41
C VAL A 177 -15.63 -9.66 -12.89
N MET A 178 -14.50 -9.91 -13.53
CA MET A 178 -14.31 -9.76 -14.97
C MET A 178 -14.17 -11.14 -15.60
N ILE A 179 -14.90 -11.36 -16.69
CA ILE A 179 -14.84 -12.58 -17.48
C ILE A 179 -14.46 -12.18 -18.90
N ASP A 180 -13.24 -12.52 -19.30
CA ASP A 180 -12.73 -12.28 -20.66
C ASP A 180 -12.97 -13.53 -21.50
N TYR A 181 -13.52 -13.36 -22.70
CA TYR A 181 -13.85 -14.44 -23.62
C TYR A 181 -13.10 -14.23 -24.94
N TRP A 182 -12.36 -15.24 -25.36
CA TRP A 182 -11.64 -15.28 -26.62
C TRP A 182 -12.04 -16.53 -27.42
N ALA A 183 -12.80 -16.33 -28.50
CA ALA A 183 -13.06 -17.36 -29.50
C ALA A 183 -11.86 -17.55 -30.44
N PRO A 184 -11.79 -18.68 -31.16
CA PRO A 184 -10.83 -18.86 -32.24
C PRO A 184 -10.86 -17.71 -33.25
N GLU A 185 -9.69 -17.35 -33.77
CA GLU A 185 -9.55 -16.26 -34.74
C GLU A 185 -10.42 -16.47 -35.99
N GLY A 186 -11.03 -15.38 -36.48
CA GLY A 186 -11.98 -15.43 -37.59
C GLY A 186 -13.41 -15.86 -37.21
N THR A 187 -13.70 -16.08 -35.92
CA THR A 187 -15.08 -16.31 -35.45
C THR A 187 -15.97 -15.10 -35.73
N ARG A 188 -17.17 -15.38 -36.26
CA ARG A 188 -18.16 -14.36 -36.59
C ARG A 188 -18.77 -13.77 -35.31
N ILE A 189 -18.96 -12.45 -35.27
CA ILE A 189 -19.48 -11.75 -34.08
C ILE A 189 -20.80 -12.31 -33.54
N GLN A 190 -21.69 -12.81 -34.42
CA GLN A 190 -22.97 -13.42 -33.99
C GLN A 190 -22.76 -14.72 -33.21
N GLN A 191 -21.69 -15.48 -33.51
CA GLN A 191 -21.35 -16.68 -32.76
C GLN A 191 -20.76 -16.32 -31.39
N THR A 192 -19.92 -15.28 -31.35
CA THR A 192 -19.38 -14.70 -30.11
C THR A 192 -20.51 -14.21 -29.19
N ASP A 193 -21.48 -13.46 -29.73
CA ASP A 193 -22.69 -13.02 -29.02
C ASP A 193 -23.48 -14.21 -28.45
N ALA A 194 -23.79 -15.22 -29.29
CA ALA A 194 -24.53 -16.39 -28.84
C ALA A 194 -23.81 -17.20 -27.75
N ASN A 195 -22.48 -17.26 -27.77
CA ASN A 195 -21.69 -17.93 -26.73
C ASN A 195 -21.65 -17.09 -25.44
N LEU A 196 -21.45 -15.77 -25.55
CA LEU A 196 -21.45 -14.84 -24.41
C LEU A 196 -22.81 -14.81 -23.69
N GLN A 197 -23.92 -14.89 -24.42
CA GLN A 197 -25.26 -14.96 -23.83
C GLN A 197 -25.45 -16.18 -22.91
N ARG A 198 -24.82 -17.32 -23.24
CA ARG A 198 -24.86 -18.51 -22.36
C ARG A 198 -24.11 -18.27 -21.06
N ILE A 199 -22.93 -17.65 -21.14
CA ILE A 199 -22.12 -17.29 -19.97
C ILE A 199 -22.87 -16.24 -19.12
N GLU A 200 -23.44 -15.23 -19.77
CA GLU A 200 -24.23 -14.18 -19.12
C GLU A 200 -25.42 -14.77 -18.36
N GLN A 201 -26.18 -15.68 -18.99
CA GLN A 201 -27.33 -16.31 -18.35
C GLN A 201 -26.92 -17.12 -17.12
N TYR A 202 -25.89 -17.96 -17.23
CA TYR A 202 -25.37 -18.73 -16.11
C TYR A 202 -24.95 -17.83 -14.93
N VAL A 203 -24.19 -16.77 -15.24
CA VAL A 203 -23.70 -15.86 -14.21
C VAL A 203 -24.82 -15.00 -13.62
N ALA A 204 -25.83 -14.63 -14.41
CA ALA A 204 -26.98 -13.85 -13.96
C ALA A 204 -27.90 -14.65 -13.02
N GLU A 205 -28.02 -15.96 -13.23
CA GLU A 205 -28.80 -16.87 -12.37
C GLU A 205 -28.08 -17.22 -11.06
N HIS A 206 -26.79 -16.91 -10.95
CA HIS A 206 -25.99 -17.20 -9.77
C HIS A 206 -26.39 -16.34 -8.55
N ASP A 207 -26.55 -16.96 -7.38
CA ASP A 207 -27.05 -16.30 -6.15
C ASP A 207 -26.20 -15.09 -5.70
N ALA A 208 -24.90 -15.15 -5.95
CA ALA A 208 -23.94 -14.10 -5.62
C ALA A 208 -24.05 -12.86 -6.53
N THR A 209 -24.70 -12.95 -7.68
CA THR A 209 -24.75 -11.90 -8.70
C THR A 209 -25.84 -10.88 -8.41
N THR A 210 -25.53 -9.61 -8.68
CA THR A 210 -26.45 -8.47 -8.60
C THR A 210 -26.82 -7.98 -10.00
N SER A 211 -25.84 -7.84 -10.88
CA SER A 211 -26.06 -7.42 -12.27
C SER A 211 -24.91 -7.88 -13.15
N VAL A 212 -25.19 -8.13 -14.43
CA VAL A 212 -24.20 -8.47 -15.44
C VAL A 212 -24.23 -7.38 -16.52
N SER A 213 -23.07 -7.08 -17.11
CA SER A 213 -22.96 -6.20 -18.28
C SER A 213 -22.00 -6.83 -19.27
N THR A 214 -22.50 -7.12 -20.46
CA THR A 214 -21.76 -7.82 -21.52
C THR A 214 -21.33 -6.83 -22.60
N PHE A 215 -20.06 -6.89 -22.98
CA PHE A 215 -19.46 -6.12 -24.06
C PHE A 215 -18.97 -7.09 -25.14
N ILE A 216 -19.52 -6.96 -26.34
CA ILE A 216 -19.28 -7.90 -27.43
C ILE A 216 -18.45 -7.20 -28.50
N GLY A 217 -17.35 -7.82 -28.90
CA GLY A 217 -16.51 -7.32 -29.98
C GLY A 217 -15.50 -6.24 -29.55
N LYS A 218 -15.57 -5.76 -28.32
CA LYS A 218 -14.66 -4.75 -27.74
C LYS A 218 -14.74 -4.77 -26.22
N GLY A 219 -13.65 -4.43 -25.54
CA GLY A 219 -13.69 -4.13 -24.11
C GLY A 219 -14.50 -2.86 -23.77
N PRO A 220 -14.97 -2.74 -22.52
CA PRO A 220 -15.56 -1.52 -22.00
C PRO A 220 -14.56 -0.36 -22.00
N PRO A 221 -15.02 0.90 -22.02
CA PRO A 221 -14.14 2.05 -21.84
C PRO A 221 -13.36 1.93 -20.52
N ARG A 222 -12.09 2.36 -20.52
CA ARG A 222 -11.25 2.31 -19.32
C ARG A 222 -11.88 3.11 -18.17
N PHE A 223 -12.27 2.42 -17.11
CA PHE A 223 -12.90 3.02 -15.91
C PHE A 223 -12.12 2.72 -14.61
N TYR A 224 -11.10 1.87 -14.67
CA TYR A 224 -10.26 1.50 -13.53
C TYR A 224 -8.80 1.50 -13.95
N LEU A 225 -7.92 2.07 -13.12
CA LEU A 225 -6.52 2.35 -13.49
C LEU A 225 -5.75 1.11 -13.96
N PRO A 226 -5.83 -0.05 -13.28
CA PRO A 226 -5.22 -1.29 -13.75
C PRO A 226 -5.77 -1.85 -15.05
N VAL A 227 -6.98 -1.45 -15.45
CA VAL A 227 -7.69 -2.11 -16.54
C VAL A 227 -7.44 -1.37 -17.84
N SER A 228 -6.98 -2.11 -18.84
CA SER A 228 -6.87 -1.61 -20.21
C SER A 228 -8.09 -2.06 -21.01
N ALA A 229 -8.61 -1.17 -21.85
CA ALA A 229 -9.68 -1.54 -22.75
C ALA A 229 -9.09 -2.31 -23.93
N GLU A 230 -9.58 -3.52 -24.16
CA GLU A 230 -9.17 -4.34 -25.30
C GLU A 230 -9.60 -3.70 -26.63
N ASP A 231 -8.79 -3.91 -27.67
CA ASP A 231 -9.10 -3.44 -29.01
C ASP A 231 -10.33 -4.17 -29.60
N PRO A 232 -10.95 -3.62 -30.66
CA PRO A 232 -12.11 -4.25 -31.26
C PRO A 232 -11.76 -5.54 -32.04
N TYR A 233 -12.19 -6.70 -31.56
CA TYR A 233 -12.01 -8.01 -32.20
C TYR A 233 -13.34 -8.76 -32.31
N THR A 234 -13.67 -9.37 -33.45
CA THR A 234 -14.93 -10.13 -33.59
C THR A 234 -14.98 -11.41 -32.75
N SER A 235 -13.82 -11.93 -32.39
CA SER A 235 -13.60 -13.10 -31.54
C SER A 235 -13.60 -12.79 -30.04
N TYR A 236 -13.62 -11.52 -29.64
CA TYR A 236 -13.51 -11.11 -28.24
C TYR A 236 -14.85 -10.67 -27.63
N GLY A 237 -15.01 -10.90 -26.32
CA GLY A 237 -15.98 -10.21 -25.50
C GLY A 237 -15.60 -10.22 -24.03
N GLN A 238 -16.24 -9.34 -23.26
CA GLN A 238 -15.98 -9.20 -21.83
C GLN A 238 -17.29 -9.04 -21.07
N LEU A 239 -17.44 -9.76 -19.96
CA LEU A 239 -18.52 -9.57 -19.01
C LEU A 239 -17.98 -8.91 -17.74
N ILE A 240 -18.68 -7.88 -17.28
CA ILE A 240 -18.50 -7.30 -15.95
C ILE A 240 -19.66 -7.73 -15.08
N VAL A 241 -19.34 -8.41 -13.99
CA VAL A 241 -20.33 -8.96 -13.07
C VAL A 241 -20.22 -8.25 -11.74
N ASN A 242 -21.29 -7.58 -11.32
CA ASN A 242 -21.40 -7.03 -9.97
C ASN A 242 -21.96 -8.11 -9.04
N THR A 243 -21.32 -8.29 -7.89
CA THR A 243 -21.69 -9.27 -6.86
C THR A 243 -22.23 -8.59 -5.60
N LYS A 244 -22.90 -9.36 -4.75
CA LYS A 244 -23.50 -8.87 -3.50
C LYS A 244 -22.48 -8.73 -2.36
N SER A 245 -21.41 -9.54 -2.36
CA SER A 245 -20.43 -9.61 -1.27
C SER A 245 -19.06 -10.08 -1.77
N LEU A 246 -18.01 -9.84 -0.97
CA LEU A 246 -16.64 -10.29 -1.28
C LEU A 246 -16.53 -11.82 -1.29
N ASP A 247 -17.27 -12.51 -0.44
CA ASP A 247 -17.33 -13.98 -0.46
C ASP A 247 -18.01 -14.48 -1.74
N GLY A 248 -19.04 -13.76 -2.20
CA GLY A 248 -19.71 -14.01 -3.47
C GLY A 248 -18.78 -13.85 -4.67
N VAL A 249 -17.82 -12.92 -4.63
CA VAL A 249 -16.75 -12.81 -5.65
C VAL A 249 -15.93 -14.10 -5.72
N ASN A 250 -15.50 -14.62 -4.57
CA ASN A 250 -14.67 -15.83 -4.53
C ASN A 250 -15.44 -17.07 -5.02
N GLN A 251 -16.71 -17.20 -4.61
CA GLN A 251 -17.59 -18.28 -5.05
C GLN A 251 -17.82 -18.19 -6.56
N LEU A 252 -18.28 -17.04 -7.06
CA LEU A 252 -18.55 -16.85 -8.48
C LEU A 252 -17.32 -17.11 -9.35
N VAL A 253 -16.13 -16.68 -8.91
CA VAL A 253 -14.89 -16.97 -9.66
C VAL A 253 -14.65 -18.47 -9.76
N ALA A 254 -14.80 -19.22 -8.67
CA ALA A 254 -14.59 -20.67 -8.67
C ALA A 254 -15.65 -21.41 -9.50
N ASP A 255 -16.92 -21.03 -9.34
CA ASP A 255 -18.06 -21.69 -9.97
C ASP A 255 -18.10 -21.38 -11.48
N ALA A 256 -17.89 -20.13 -11.87
CA ALA A 256 -17.82 -19.74 -13.28
C ALA A 256 -16.60 -20.33 -13.99
N ASP A 257 -15.43 -20.37 -13.36
CA ASP A 257 -14.23 -20.99 -13.97
C ASP A 257 -14.45 -22.49 -14.21
N ALA A 258 -15.10 -23.20 -13.27
CA ALA A 258 -15.45 -24.61 -13.44
C ALA A 258 -16.50 -24.80 -14.55
N TRP A 259 -17.58 -24.01 -14.53
CA TRP A 259 -18.67 -24.15 -15.50
C TRP A 259 -18.21 -23.86 -16.93
N VAL A 260 -17.40 -22.83 -17.13
CA VAL A 260 -16.95 -22.45 -18.47
C VAL A 260 -16.02 -23.51 -19.08
N LYS A 261 -15.14 -24.12 -18.28
CA LYS A 261 -14.28 -25.23 -18.74
C LYS A 261 -15.08 -26.43 -19.26
N GLU A 262 -16.26 -26.67 -18.70
CA GLU A 262 -17.13 -27.79 -19.10
C GLU A 262 -18.04 -27.43 -20.27
N ASN A 263 -18.58 -26.21 -20.30
CA ASN A 263 -19.67 -25.82 -21.22
C ASN A 263 -19.22 -25.00 -22.44
N VAL A 264 -18.02 -24.42 -22.40
CA VAL A 264 -17.46 -23.61 -23.49
C VAL A 264 -15.99 -23.99 -23.77
N PRO A 265 -15.66 -25.28 -23.99
CA PRO A 265 -14.29 -25.72 -24.22
C PRO A 265 -13.69 -25.19 -25.52
N GLU A 266 -14.52 -24.73 -26.46
CA GLU A 266 -14.09 -24.18 -27.75
C GLU A 266 -13.43 -22.80 -27.67
N ALA A 267 -13.57 -22.09 -26.54
CA ALA A 267 -13.07 -20.73 -26.36
C ALA A 267 -12.14 -20.63 -25.15
N MET A 268 -11.16 -19.74 -25.24
CA MET A 268 -10.34 -19.39 -24.09
C MET A 268 -11.11 -18.36 -23.25
N VAL A 269 -11.57 -18.78 -22.07
CA VAL A 269 -12.27 -17.91 -21.14
C VAL A 269 -11.45 -17.76 -19.87
N ARG A 270 -11.35 -16.50 -19.41
CA ARG A 270 -10.59 -16.14 -18.23
C ARG A 270 -11.50 -15.44 -17.24
N VAL A 271 -11.71 -16.09 -16.08
CA VAL A 271 -12.46 -15.52 -14.96
C VAL A 271 -11.48 -14.94 -13.95
N ARG A 272 -11.56 -13.65 -13.67
CA ARG A 272 -10.61 -12.97 -12.77
C ARG A 272 -11.23 -11.89 -11.91
N LYS A 273 -10.62 -11.67 -10.75
CA LYS A 273 -10.89 -10.50 -9.91
C LYS A 273 -10.09 -9.31 -10.43
N TYR A 274 -10.56 -8.11 -10.12
CA TYR A 274 -9.78 -6.90 -10.37
C TYR A 274 -8.48 -6.91 -9.54
N ALA A 275 -7.38 -6.51 -10.15
CA ALA A 275 -6.11 -6.26 -9.46
C ALA A 275 -6.09 -4.86 -8.84
N VAL A 276 -5.27 -4.62 -7.82
CA VAL A 276 -5.13 -3.26 -7.23
C VAL A 276 -4.12 -2.40 -7.99
N GLY A 277 -3.20 -3.01 -8.76
CA GLY A 277 -2.11 -2.33 -9.46
C GLY A 277 -1.95 -2.73 -10.92
N ALA A 278 -0.87 -2.24 -11.54
CA ALA A 278 -0.52 -2.20 -12.98
C ALA A 278 -0.86 -3.38 -13.90
N PHE A 279 -1.00 -4.60 -13.38
CA PHE A 279 -1.04 -5.79 -14.21
C PHE A 279 -2.50 -6.21 -14.43
N ASP A 280 -2.96 -5.99 -15.66
CA ASP A 280 -4.27 -6.46 -16.12
C ASP A 280 -4.20 -7.85 -16.76
N ASP A 281 -3.00 -8.28 -17.17
CA ASP A 281 -2.85 -9.44 -18.05
C ASP A 281 -2.45 -10.72 -17.30
N TRP A 282 -1.95 -11.74 -18.00
CA TRP A 282 -1.66 -13.05 -17.41
C TRP A 282 -0.52 -12.96 -16.38
N LYS A 283 -0.54 -13.85 -15.38
CA LYS A 283 0.53 -13.89 -14.35
C LYS A 283 1.91 -14.20 -14.95
N ILE A 284 1.93 -14.93 -16.06
CA ILE A 284 3.12 -15.35 -16.79
C ILE A 284 2.76 -15.31 -18.27
N GLU A 285 3.60 -14.65 -19.06
CA GLU A 285 3.47 -14.56 -20.51
C GLU A 285 4.82 -14.82 -21.17
N ALA A 286 4.78 -15.49 -22.32
CA ALA A 286 5.93 -15.67 -23.17
C ALA A 286 5.67 -14.92 -24.48
N ARG A 287 6.50 -13.91 -24.77
CA ARG A 287 6.43 -13.19 -26.04
C ARG A 287 7.47 -13.74 -27.01
N PHE A 288 7.00 -14.33 -28.09
CA PHE A 288 7.82 -14.72 -29.23
C PHE A 288 7.90 -13.56 -30.22
N SER A 289 9.11 -13.09 -30.54
CA SER A 289 9.33 -11.95 -31.45
C SER A 289 10.44 -12.25 -32.45
N GLY A 290 10.26 -11.83 -33.70
CA GLY A 290 11.24 -11.97 -34.77
C GLY A 290 11.56 -10.63 -35.45
N PRO A 291 12.63 -10.57 -36.28
CA PRO A 291 12.92 -9.42 -37.12
C PRO A 291 11.79 -9.14 -38.13
N ALA A 292 11.78 -7.96 -38.76
CA ALA A 292 10.68 -7.53 -39.64
C ALA A 292 10.45 -8.43 -40.87
N ASN A 293 11.43 -9.24 -41.24
CA ASN A 293 11.38 -10.24 -42.31
C ASN A 293 11.17 -11.68 -41.80
N ALA A 294 10.87 -11.86 -40.51
CA ALA A 294 10.59 -13.17 -39.95
C ALA A 294 9.29 -13.73 -40.54
N ASP A 295 9.29 -15.02 -40.81
CA ASP A 295 8.12 -15.75 -41.26
C ASP A 295 7.10 -15.89 -40.10
N PRO A 296 5.86 -15.39 -40.24
CA PRO A 296 4.83 -15.49 -39.21
C PRO A 296 4.49 -16.93 -38.83
N ASP A 297 4.59 -17.89 -39.77
CA ASP A 297 4.25 -19.28 -39.50
C ASP A 297 5.28 -19.94 -38.58
N THR A 298 6.56 -19.60 -38.75
CA THR A 298 7.64 -20.00 -37.85
C THR A 298 7.40 -19.49 -36.42
N LEU A 299 7.03 -18.21 -36.26
CA LEU A 299 6.73 -17.64 -34.94
C LEU A 299 5.51 -18.31 -34.28
N ARG A 300 4.46 -18.60 -35.06
CA ARG A 300 3.29 -19.32 -34.58
C ARG A 300 3.64 -20.75 -34.12
N SER A 301 4.47 -21.45 -34.89
CA SER A 301 4.91 -22.81 -34.54
C SER A 301 5.72 -22.86 -33.24
N LEU A 302 6.50 -21.82 -32.94
CA LEU A 302 7.25 -21.72 -31.68
C LEU A 302 6.34 -21.41 -30.51
N ALA A 303 5.31 -20.59 -30.72
CA ALA A 303 4.30 -20.31 -29.72
C ALA A 303 3.44 -21.53 -29.38
N GLU A 304 3.14 -22.41 -30.34
CA GLU A 304 2.39 -23.65 -30.12
C GLU A 304 3.19 -24.75 -29.38
N GLN A 305 4.54 -24.64 -29.36
CA GLN A 305 5.40 -25.61 -28.66
C GLN A 305 5.61 -25.30 -27.17
N GLY A 306 5.32 -24.08 -26.73
CA GLY A 306 5.51 -23.60 -25.35
C GLY A 306 4.24 -23.68 -24.52
#